data_AF-A0A838Q9F1-F1
#
_entry.id   AF-A0A838Q9F1-F1
#
_cell.length_a   1.000
_cell.length_b   1.000
_cell.length_c   1.000
_cell.angle_alpha   90.00
_cell.angle_beta   90.00
_cell.angle_gamma   90.00
#
_symmetry.space_group_name_H-M   'P 1'
#
loop_
_entity.id
_entity.type
_entity.pdbx_description
1 polymer ?
#
loop_
_entity_poly.entity_id
_entity_poly.type
_entity_poly.pdbx_seq_one_letter_code
_entity_poly.pdbx_strand_id
1 'polypeptide(L)' 'DYPLGNAKNRLKDSELEGKFLQLAAPKIGKEAADRVLEHCWKSEQANDASDLMKLLEIKN' A
#
# COMPACT_ATOMS: atom_id res chain seq x y z
N ASP A 1 -7.98 17.38 -20.86
CA ASP A 1 -7.48 16.10 -20.31
C ASP A 1 -7.50 16.10 -18.79
N TYR A 2 -7.69 14.92 -18.20
CA TYR A 2 -7.56 14.69 -16.76
C TYR A 2 -6.16 14.14 -16.45
N PRO A 3 -5.49 14.61 -15.38
CA PRO A 3 -4.17 14.09 -14.99
C PRO A 3 -4.27 12.62 -14.52
N LEU A 4 -3.19 11.86 -14.68
CA LEU A 4 -3.12 10.47 -14.20
C LEU A 4 -3.34 10.43 -12.67
N GLY A 5 -4.22 9.53 -12.22
CA GLY A 5 -4.67 9.42 -10.83
C GLY A 5 -5.95 10.19 -10.53
N ASN A 6 -6.49 10.97 -11.47
CA ASN A 6 -7.84 11.52 -11.35
C ASN A 6 -8.89 10.38 -11.43
N ALA A 7 -10.05 10.54 -10.79
CA ALA A 7 -11.15 9.56 -10.88
C ALA A 7 -11.61 9.28 -12.32
N LYS A 8 -11.43 10.23 -13.24
CA LYS A 8 -11.72 10.10 -14.68
C LYS A 8 -10.50 9.69 -15.54
N ASN A 9 -9.31 9.58 -14.93
CA ASN A 9 -8.08 9.04 -15.53
C ASN A 9 -7.31 8.25 -14.45
N ARG A 10 -7.89 7.12 -14.06
CA ARG A 10 -7.45 6.34 -12.90
C ARG A 10 -6.12 5.64 -13.19
N LEU A 11 -5.28 5.56 -12.16
CA LEU A 11 -4.19 4.58 -12.15
C LEU A 11 -4.78 3.17 -12.17
N LYS A 12 -4.10 2.27 -12.87
CA LYS A 12 -4.36 0.84 -12.70
C LYS A 12 -3.89 0.40 -11.34
N ASP A 13 -4.52 -0.64 -10.80
CA ASP A 13 -4.15 -1.21 -9.50
C ASP A 13 -2.66 -1.59 -9.47
N SER A 14 -2.15 -2.24 -10.52
CA SER A 14 -0.73 -2.60 -10.62
C SER A 14 0.23 -1.39 -10.63
N GLU A 15 -0.18 -0.25 -11.17
CA GLU A 15 0.61 0.97 -11.16
C GLU A 15 0.61 1.62 -9.77
N LEU A 16 -0.54 1.57 -9.09
CA LEU A 16 -0.67 2.04 -7.71
C LEU A 16 0.14 1.18 -6.73
N GLU A 17 0.04 -0.15 -6.86
CA GLU A 17 0.82 -1.14 -6.11
C GLU A 17 2.31 -0.94 -6.30
N GLY A 18 2.75 -0.82 -7.56
CA GLY A 18 4.16 -0.58 -7.88
C GLY A 18 4.68 0.70 -7.24
N LYS A 19 3.90 1.79 -7.32
CA LYS A 19 4.25 3.06 -6.66
C LYS A 19 4.33 2.92 -5.15
N PHE A 20 3.40 2.20 -4.53
CA PHE A 20 3.41 1.95 -3.09
C PHE A 20 4.67 1.18 -2.68
N LEU A 21 4.97 0.05 -3.33
CA LEU A 21 6.12 -0.79 -3.01
C LEU A 21 7.45 -0.03 -3.19
N GLN A 22 7.57 0.78 -4.24
CA GLN A 22 8.75 1.62 -4.46
C GLN A 22 9.03 2.60 -3.30
N LEU A 23 7.99 3.12 -2.65
CA LEU A 23 8.13 4.07 -1.55
C LEU A 23 8.26 3.37 -0.18
N ALA A 24 7.52 2.27 0.02
CA ALA A 24 7.43 1.59 1.31
C ALA A 24 8.60 0.64 1.56
N ALA A 25 9.01 -0.16 0.56
CA ALA A 25 10.03 -1.18 0.75
C ALA A 25 11.38 -0.64 1.29
N PRO A 26 11.87 0.56 0.88
CA PRO A 26 13.08 1.15 1.46
C PRO A 26 12.94 1.57 2.94
N LYS A 27 11.73 1.69 3.48
CA LYS A 27 11.44 2.18 4.83
C LYS A 27 11.14 1.06 5.83
N ILE A 28 10.36 0.08 5.40
CA ILE A 28 9.88 -1.02 6.27
C ILE A 28 10.41 -2.39 5.85
N GLY A 29 11.14 -2.47 4.73
CA GLY A 29 11.58 -3.71 4.11
C GLY A 29 10.55 -4.27 3.13
N LYS A 30 11.02 -4.98 2.11
CA LYS A 30 10.19 -5.54 1.03
C LYS A 30 9.09 -6.46 1.57
N GLU A 31 9.44 -7.40 2.45
CA GLU A 31 8.49 -8.37 2.99
C GLU A 31 7.37 -7.71 3.80
N ALA A 32 7.70 -6.71 4.63
CA ALA A 32 6.70 -5.94 5.36
C ALA A 32 5.81 -5.14 4.40
N ALA A 33 6.39 -4.48 3.38
CA ALA A 33 5.64 -3.75 2.38
C ALA A 33 4.68 -4.65 1.59
N ASP A 34 5.10 -5.84 1.19
CA ASP A 34 4.23 -6.82 0.51
C ASP A 34 3.05 -7.22 1.41
N ARG A 35 3.30 -7.49 2.70
CA ARG A 35 2.24 -7.82 3.69
C ARG A 35 1.27 -6.65 3.93
N VAL A 36 1.77 -5.42 3.99
CA VAL A 36 0.93 -4.22 4.10
C VAL A 36 0.02 -4.11 2.88
N LEU A 37 0.57 -4.30 1.67
CA LEU A 37 -0.21 -4.20 0.44
C LEU A 37 -1.33 -5.25 0.42
N GLU A 38 -1.01 -6.49 0.77
CA GLU A 38 -2.00 -7.57 0.89
C GLU A 38 -3.10 -7.20 1.91
N HIS A 39 -2.71 -6.65 3.07
CA HIS A 39 -3.65 -6.30 4.12
C HIS A 39 -4.59 -5.15 3.71
N CYS A 40 -4.09 -4.16 2.97
CA CYS A 40 -4.88 -3.06 2.43
C CYS A 40 -5.93 -3.55 1.42
N TRP A 41 -5.57 -4.51 0.55
CA TRP A 41 -6.52 -5.11 -0.39
C TRP A 41 -7.61 -5.93 0.30
N LYS A 42 -7.33 -6.47 1.49
CA LYS A 42 -8.28 -7.21 2.33
C LYS A 42 -8.88 -6.35 3.45
N SER A 43 -8.80 -5.02 3.36
CA SER A 43 -9.15 -4.11 4.46
C SER A 43 -10.61 -4.23 4.92
N GLU A 44 -11.52 -4.64 4.04
CA GLU A 44 -12.93 -4.88 4.38
C GLU A 44 -13.15 -6.09 5.30
N GLN A 45 -12.15 -6.97 5.41
CA GLN A 45 -12.17 -8.17 6.27
C GLN A 45 -11.49 -7.91 7.63
N ALA A 46 -10.89 -6.73 7.82
CA ALA A 46 -10.21 -6.36 9.05
C ALA A 46 -11.21 -5.79 10.06
N ASN A 47 -11.12 -6.25 11.32
CA ASN A 47 -11.94 -5.72 12.41
C ASN A 47 -11.47 -4.33 12.86
N ASP A 48 -10.15 -4.11 12.86
CA ASP A 48 -9.51 -2.86 13.24
C ASP A 48 -8.15 -2.70 12.53
N ALA A 49 -7.50 -1.56 12.73
CA ALA A 49 -6.24 -1.21 12.07
C ALA A 49 -4.98 -1.72 12.79
N SER A 50 -5.09 -2.44 13.91
CA SER A 50 -3.95 -2.77 14.78
C SER A 50 -2.90 -3.61 14.05
N ASP A 51 -3.33 -4.58 13.25
CA ASP A 51 -2.39 -5.44 12.51
C ASP A 51 -1.68 -4.70 11.39
N LEU A 52 -2.37 -3.79 10.70
CA LEU A 52 -1.75 -2.87 9.75
C LEU A 52 -0.68 -2.01 10.45
N MET A 53 -0.96 -1.47 11.63
CA MET A 53 -0.02 -0.62 12.36
C MET A 53 1.26 -1.35 12.76
N LYS A 54 1.18 -2.63 13.15
CA LYS A 54 2.35 -3.46 13.45
C LYS A 54 3.22 -3.68 12.21
N LEU A 55 2.62 -3.79 11.03
CA LEU A 55 3.35 -3.99 9.77
C LEU A 55 4.05 -2.72 9.27
N LEU A 56 3.59 -1.54 9.69
CA LEU A 56 4.11 -0.23 9.28
C LEU A 56 5.26 0.28 10.16
N GLU A 57 5.76 -0.54 11.08
CA GLU A 57 6.87 -0.14 11.95
C GLU A 57 8.14 0.16 11.14
N ILE A 58 8.55 1.43 11.15
CA ILE A 58 9.78 1.88 10.48
C ILE A 58 10.94 1.54 11.39
N LYS A 59 11.87 0.71 10.88
CA LYS A 59 13.12 0.42 11.57
C LYS A 59 14.05 1.61 11.42
N ASN A 60 14.40 2.24 12.54
CA ASN A 60 15.45 3.27 12.62
C ASN A 60 16.84 2.64 12.60
#